data_AF-A0A9X9WYH0-F1
#
_entry.id   AF-A0A9X9WYH0-F1
#
_cell.length_a   1.000
_cell.length_b   1.000
_cell.length_c   1.000
_cell.angle_alpha   90.00
_cell.angle_beta   90.00
_cell.angle_gamma   90.00
#
_symmetry.space_group_name_H-M   'P 1'
#
loop_
_entity.id
_entity.type
_entity.pdbx_description
1 polymer ?
#
loop_
_entity_poly.entity_id
_entity_poly.type
_entity_poly.pdbx_seq_one_letter_code
_entity_poly.pdbx_strand_id
1 'polypeptide(L)'
;MLMNLGPADIIAVEMSPAGEAQYGASLIGRVELPPGNALHITPPSRNPCMNDLRIRWSDGRTEERAREDFCQPQRVLRLSTPAN
;
A
#
# COMPACT_ATOMS: atom_id res chain seq x y z
N MET A 1 -6.70 0.38 -7.52
CA MET A 1 -7.60 0.14 -6.37
C MET A 1 -6.86 -0.69 -5.34
N LEU A 2 -6.99 -0.36 -4.06
CA LEU A 2 -6.42 -1.12 -2.94
C LEU A 2 -7.52 -1.98 -2.33
N MET A 3 -7.27 -3.26 -2.08
CA MET A 3 -8.20 -4.15 -1.39
C MET A 3 -7.51 -4.79 -0.19
N ASN A 4 -8.10 -4.63 0.98
CA ASN A 4 -7.65 -5.32 2.18
C ASN A 4 -8.26 -6.72 2.20
N LEU A 5 -7.43 -7.74 1.99
CA LEU A 5 -7.77 -9.16 2.14
C LEU A 5 -7.05 -9.79 3.35
N GLY A 6 -6.37 -8.98 4.15
CA GLY A 6 -5.70 -9.42 5.37
C GLY A 6 -6.67 -9.56 6.53
N PRO A 7 -6.21 -10.10 7.66
CA PRO A 7 -6.99 -10.34 8.87
C PRO A 7 -7.12 -9.10 9.78
N ALA A 8 -6.41 -8.01 9.48
CA ALA A 8 -6.37 -6.80 10.32
C ALA A 8 -6.64 -5.54 9.49
N ASP A 9 -6.94 -4.43 10.16
CA ASP A 9 -7.17 -3.15 9.50
C ASP A 9 -5.84 -2.57 8.99
N ILE A 10 -5.87 -1.96 7.82
CA ILE A 10 -4.72 -1.22 7.32
C ILE A 10 -4.84 0.22 7.80
N ILE A 11 -3.86 0.66 8.57
CA ILE A 11 -3.82 2.01 9.15
C ILE A 11 -2.95 2.98 8.34
N ALA A 12 -2.03 2.46 7.52
CA ALA A 12 -1.27 3.27 6.57
C ALA A 12 -0.76 2.44 5.39
N VAL A 13 -0.72 3.08 4.22
CA VAL A 13 -0.03 2.55 3.03
C VAL A 13 0.87 3.64 2.51
N GLU A 14 2.16 3.52 2.75
CA GLU A 14 3.15 4.50 2.33
C GLU A 14 3.88 4.00 1.10
N MET A 15 4.42 4.93 0.32
CA MET A 15 5.07 4.62 -0.95
C MET A 15 6.40 5.36 -1.05
N SER A 16 7.40 4.70 -1.59
CA SER A 16 8.69 5.27 -1.97
C SER A 16 9.07 4.85 -3.40
N PRO A 17 9.91 5.62 -4.10
CA PRO A 17 10.58 5.13 -5.31
C PRO A 17 11.27 3.79 -5.06
N ALA A 18 11.24 2.88 -6.03
CA ALA A 18 11.86 1.58 -5.86
C ALA A 18 13.36 1.69 -5.54
N GLY A 19 13.81 1.08 -4.44
CA GLY A 19 15.18 1.16 -3.95
C GLY A 19 15.47 2.37 -3.05
N GLU A 20 14.50 3.26 -2.83
CA GLU A 20 14.60 4.33 -1.85
C GLU A 20 13.90 3.94 -0.54
N ALA A 21 14.59 4.12 0.59
CA ALA A 21 14.03 3.88 1.93
C ALA A 21 13.22 5.06 2.49
N GLN A 22 12.96 6.09 1.67
CA GLN A 22 12.23 7.29 2.09
C GLN A 22 10.74 7.17 1.71
N TYR A 23 9.97 6.62 2.63
CA TYR A 23 8.52 6.48 2.47
C TYR A 23 7.80 7.82 2.67
N GLY A 24 6.92 8.16 1.73
CA GLY A 24 6.08 9.35 1.78
C GLY A 24 4.87 9.20 2.69
N ALA A 25 3.91 10.13 2.52
CA ALA A 25 2.64 10.10 3.25
C ALA A 25 1.79 8.87 2.88
N SER A 26 0.88 8.50 3.79
CA SER A 26 -0.07 7.40 3.57
C SER A 26 -1.02 7.71 2.40
N LEU A 27 -1.07 6.81 1.42
CA LEU A 27 -1.96 6.83 0.26
C LEU A 27 -3.44 6.66 0.64
N ILE A 28 -3.73 6.03 1.77
CA ILE A 28 -5.09 5.93 2.32
C ILE A 28 -5.44 7.12 3.22
N GLY A 29 -4.53 8.09 3.40
CA GLY A 29 -4.73 9.23 4.26
C GLY A 29 -4.75 8.84 5.74
N ARG A 30 -5.71 9.42 6.50
CA ARG A 30 -5.93 9.17 7.93
C ARG A 30 -7.08 8.20 8.21
N VAL A 31 -7.52 7.46 7.19
CA VAL A 31 -8.58 6.45 7.35
C VAL A 31 -7.96 5.09 7.63
N GLU A 32 -8.73 4.24 8.28
CA GLU A 32 -8.42 2.83 8.46
C GLU A 32 -9.21 2.05 7.42
N LEU A 33 -8.58 1.10 6.75
CA LEU A 33 -9.21 0.25 5.75
C LEU A 33 -9.43 -1.15 6.34
N PRO A 34 -10.68 -1.52 6.73
CA PRO A 34 -10.94 -2.81 7.35
C PRO A 34 -10.84 -3.97 6.35
N PRO A 35 -10.62 -5.21 6.83
CA PRO A 35 -10.67 -6.43 6.01
C PRO A 35 -11.91 -6.51 5.13
N GLY A 36 -11.74 -7.01 3.91
CA GLY A 36 -12.78 -7.14 2.90
C GLY A 36 -13.15 -5.85 2.16
N ASN A 37 -12.68 -4.69 2.63
CA ASN A 37 -12.96 -3.41 1.98
C ASN A 37 -11.92 -3.06 0.91
N ALA A 38 -12.35 -2.21 -0.02
CA ALA A 38 -11.50 -1.64 -1.04
C ALA A 38 -11.55 -0.12 -1.01
N LEU A 39 -10.41 0.52 -1.29
CA LEU A 39 -10.27 1.96 -1.39
C LEU A 39 -9.57 2.34 -2.69
N HIS A 40 -10.02 3.43 -3.31
CA HIS A 40 -9.29 4.01 -4.42
C HIS A 40 -8.13 4.83 -3.88
N ILE A 41 -6.90 4.37 -4.12
CA ILE A 41 -5.67 5.11 -3.83
C ILE A 41 -5.18 5.79 -5.10
N THR A 42 -4.73 7.03 -4.97
CA THR A 42 -4.10 7.77 -6.08
C THR A 42 -2.64 7.97 -5.76
N PRO A 43 -1.71 7.34 -6.50
CA PRO A 43 -0.29 7.60 -6.32
C PRO A 43 0.04 9.06 -6.68
N PRO A 44 1.03 9.70 -6.04
CA PRO A 44 1.46 11.04 -6.39
C PRO A 44 1.94 11.10 -7.85
N SER A 45 1.53 12.13 -8.58
CA SER A 45 1.80 12.26 -10.02
C SER A 45 3.29 12.37 -10.41
N ARG A 46 4.19 12.60 -9.44
CA ARG A 46 5.64 12.71 -9.67
C ARG A 46 6.43 11.44 -9.35
N ASN A 47 5.78 10.36 -8.93
CA ASN A 47 6.50 9.13 -8.61
C ASN A 47 6.92 8.37 -9.88
N PRO A 48 8.06 7.65 -9.85
CA PRO A 48 8.43 6.73 -10.90
C PRO A 48 7.40 5.61 -11.04
N CYS A 49 7.44 4.83 -12.12
CA CYS A 49 6.51 3.70 -12.29
C CYS A 49 6.74 2.62 -11.24
N MET A 50 8.00 2.28 -10.96
CA MET A 50 8.37 1.29 -9.96
C MET A 50 8.49 1.95 -8.60
N ASN A 51 7.70 1.46 -7.64
CA ASN A 51 7.72 1.94 -6.27
C ASN A 51 7.77 0.78 -5.29
N ASP A 52 8.34 1.04 -4.12
CA ASP A 52 8.21 0.15 -2.98
C ASP A 52 7.08 0.68 -2.08
N LEU A 53 6.30 -0.23 -1.51
CA LEU A 53 5.18 0.09 -0.64
C LEU A 53 5.42 -0.45 0.75
N ARG A 54 5.05 0.34 1.74
CA ARG A 54 5.04 -0.07 3.15
C ARG A 54 3.62 -0.02 3.68
N ILE A 55 3.13 -1.16 4.13
CA ILE A 55 1.79 -1.34 4.67
C ILE A 55 1.93 -1.49 6.17
N ARG A 56 1.23 -0.66 6.94
CA ARG A 56 1.10 -0.80 8.39
C ARG A 56 -0.29 -1.28 8.74
N TRP A 57 -0.34 -2.29 9.59
CA TRP A 57 -1.55 -2.90 10.11
C TRP A 57 -1.86 -2.38 11.52
N SER A 58 -3.13 -2.42 11.93
CA SER A 58 -3.58 -1.95 13.25
C SER A 58 -3.01 -2.79 14.41
N ASP A 59 -2.58 -4.02 14.14
CA ASP A 59 -1.94 -4.92 15.10
C ASP A 59 -0.43 -4.65 15.30
N GLY A 60 0.11 -3.61 14.65
CA GLY A 60 1.51 -3.21 14.73
C GLY A 60 2.43 -3.91 13.72
N ARG A 61 1.92 -4.86 12.92
CA ARG A 61 2.71 -5.46 11.84
C ARG A 61 2.96 -4.45 10.74
N THR A 62 4.11 -4.60 10.09
CA THR A 62 4.49 -3.83 8.91
C THR A 62 4.92 -4.79 7.82
N GLU A 63 4.46 -4.54 6.60
CA GLU A 63 4.77 -5.34 5.43
C GLU A 63 5.31 -4.44 4.32
N GLU A 64 6.36 -4.88 3.65
CA GLU A 64 6.95 -4.16 2.52
C GLU A 64 6.72 -4.95 1.23
N ARG A 65 6.27 -4.26 0.18
CA ARG A 65 6.10 -4.79 -1.18
C ARG A 65 7.04 -4.04 -2.09
N ALA A 66 8.07 -4.71 -2.57
CA ALA A 66 9.05 -4.09 -3.46
C ALA A 66 8.65 -4.20 -4.94
N ARG A 67 9.09 -3.23 -5.75
CA ARG A 67 8.98 -3.22 -7.23
C ARG A 67 7.56 -3.31 -7.75
N GLU A 68 6.67 -2.54 -7.14
CA GLU A 68 5.28 -2.43 -7.55
C GLU A 68 5.16 -1.43 -8.72
N ASP A 69 4.61 -1.89 -9.85
CA ASP A 69 4.36 -1.04 -11.02
C ASP A 69 3.04 -0.27 -10.88
N PHE A 70 3.15 1.05 -10.76
CA PHE A 70 2.01 1.97 -10.65
C PHE A 70 1.62 2.67 -11.97
N CYS A 71 2.39 2.48 -13.04
CA CYS A 71 2.06 3.05 -14.35
C CYS A 71 1.00 2.23 -15.09
N GLN A 72 0.62 1.07 -14.56
CA GLN A 72 -0.41 0.23 -15.15
C GLN A 72 -1.82 0.66 -14.71
N PRO A 73 -2.70 1.07 -15.65
CA PRO A 73 -3.95 1.78 -15.35
C PRO A 73 -5.04 0.96 -14.66
N GLN A 74 -4.84 -0.34 -14.40
CA GLN A 74 -5.85 -1.24 -13.85
C GLN A 74 -5.35 -2.15 -12.72
N ARG A 75 -4.38 -1.69 -11.95
CA ARG A 75 -3.86 -2.51 -10.85
C ARG A 75 -4.81 -2.52 -9.66
N VAL A 76 -5.24 -3.72 -9.26
CA VAL A 76 -5.86 -3.97 -7.96
C VAL A 76 -4.78 -4.50 -7.03
N LEU A 77 -4.32 -3.67 -6.10
CA LEU A 77 -3.39 -4.08 -5.06
C LEU A 77 -4.17 -4.87 -4.01
N ARG A 78 -3.96 -6.18 -4.00
CA ARG A 78 -4.58 -7.08 -3.02
C ARG A 78 -3.59 -7.32 -1.89
N LEU A 79 -3.91 -6.80 -0.71
CA LEU A 79 -3.09 -6.97 0.49
C LEU A 79 -3.69 -8.09 1.31
N SER A 80 -3.15 -9.30 1.17
CA SER A 80 -3.68 -10.53 1.77
C SER A 80 -2.82 -11.06 2.91
N THR A 81 -2.09 -10.20 3.63
CA THR A 81 -1.11 -10.54 4.69
C THR A 81 0.22 -11.15 4.19
N PRO A 82 1.30 -11.05 5.00
CA PRO A 82 2.57 -11.72 4.73
C PRO A 82 2.37 -13.23 4.87
N ALA A 83 2.99 -13.96 3.95
CA ALA A 83 3.33 -15.35 4.22
C ALA A 83 4.12 -15.38 5.54
N ASN A 84 3.62 -16.15 6.51
CA ASN A 84 4.45 -16.63 7.62
C ASN A 84 5.64 -17.43 7.06
#